data_AF-A0A164SQ85-F1
#
_entry.id   AF-A0A164SQ85-F1
#
_cell.length_a   1.000
_cell.length_b   1.000
_cell.length_c   1.000
_cell.angle_alpha   90.00
_cell.angle_beta   90.00
_cell.angle_gamma   90.00
#
_symmetry.space_group_name_H-M   'P 1'
#
loop_
_entity.id
_entity.type
_entity.pdbx_description
1 polymer ?
#
loop_
_entity_poly.entity_id
_entity_poly.type
_entity_poly.pdbx_seq_one_letter_code
_entity_poly.pdbx_strand_id
1 'polypeptide(L)'
;MDDKTSLSLPLYPAQPGPRQGSPGRKSSISKWLKMGILAGVLLCYVWMHKEVKVATPSVERKSGEFTWDKLAPNTTLDWVNCFDKFQCARLEVPLDYSKPDGEKAAVAVIRLPSKYPVGHEKWRGPILYNPGGPGGSGVGLVLLAGQAFSAVIGDDYDHVGFDPRGIGATTPAVNAFPLPAERATWNLRAGPLVNETADALAVAYANTKILGQLVEQRTKHAAQHVSTAIVARDMLSITRAYGREKLLYWGFSYGTVLGITYASMFPNNVERLIVDGVVDTYNYYQSAWSNNLLDADKILPFLYKECAASKACPLHESTPDAVGKRVQSILSNLKTHPLPVVDGDIYGIVDYKMAWSLLDIEFVTEAEPG
;
A
#
# COMPACT_ATOMS: atom_id res chain seq x y z
N MET A 1 -3.41 -43.39 -35.08
CA MET A 1 -2.08 -43.19 -35.67
C MET A 1 -2.23 -42.34 -36.93
N ASP A 2 -2.21 -41.01 -36.91
CA ASP A 2 -2.27 -40.05 -35.81
C ASP A 2 -2.90 -38.76 -36.32
N ASP A 3 -3.61 -38.14 -35.39
CA ASP A 3 -4.57 -37.07 -35.51
C ASP A 3 -3.84 -35.72 -35.51
N LYS A 4 -4.05 -34.89 -36.55
CA LYS A 4 -3.62 -33.49 -36.56
C LYS A 4 -4.81 -32.63 -36.15
N THR A 5 -4.96 -32.43 -34.85
CA THR A 5 -5.91 -31.50 -34.26
C THR A 5 -5.39 -30.06 -34.43
N SER A 6 -5.99 -29.33 -35.36
CA SER A 6 -5.91 -27.87 -35.43
C SER A 6 -6.71 -27.28 -34.27
N LEU A 7 -6.02 -26.69 -33.30
CA LEU A 7 -6.65 -25.87 -32.26
C LEU A 7 -7.07 -24.52 -32.86
N SER A 8 -8.35 -24.42 -33.21
CA SER A 8 -9.04 -23.16 -33.48
C SER A 8 -9.23 -22.39 -32.17
N LEU A 9 -8.61 -21.21 -32.08
CA LEU A 9 -8.89 -20.22 -31.03
C LEU A 9 -10.34 -19.72 -31.19
N PRO A 10 -11.15 -19.65 -30.11
CA PRO A 10 -12.47 -19.02 -30.19
C PRO A 10 -12.31 -17.52 -30.41
N LEU A 11 -12.89 -17.04 -31.52
CA LEU A 11 -13.07 -15.64 -31.84
C LEU A 11 -13.85 -14.95 -30.70
N TYR A 12 -13.24 -13.92 -30.11
CA TYR A 12 -13.91 -12.98 -29.22
C TYR A 12 -15.17 -12.40 -29.89
N PRO A 13 -16.32 -12.31 -29.21
CA PRO A 13 -17.43 -11.53 -29.74
C PRO A 13 -17.01 -10.06 -29.82
N ALA A 14 -17.31 -9.45 -30.97
CA ALA A 14 -17.02 -8.06 -31.28
C ALA A 14 -17.52 -7.10 -30.18
N GLN A 15 -16.68 -6.12 -29.83
CA GLN A 15 -17.08 -5.06 -28.92
C GLN A 15 -18.30 -4.30 -29.50
N PRO A 16 -19.31 -3.95 -28.69
CA PRO A 16 -20.38 -3.08 -29.15
C PRO A 16 -19.79 -1.70 -29.49
N GLY A 17 -20.09 -1.22 -30.70
CA GLY A 17 -19.65 0.07 -31.21
C GLY A 17 -20.10 1.26 -30.33
N PRO A 18 -19.53 2.46 -30.59
CA PRO A 18 -19.73 3.62 -29.73
C PRO A 18 -21.22 3.99 -29.66
N ARG A 19 -21.77 3.95 -28.44
CA ARG A 19 -23.09 4.52 -28.16
C ARG A 19 -23.03 6.02 -28.44
N GLN A 20 -23.91 6.50 -29.30
CA GLN A 20 -24.13 7.92 -29.54
C GLN A 20 -24.42 8.61 -28.20
N GLY A 21 -23.52 9.49 -27.78
CA GLY A 21 -23.63 10.26 -26.55
C GLY A 21 -24.77 11.26 -26.63
N SER A 22 -25.63 11.23 -25.61
CA SER A 22 -26.58 12.30 -25.31
C SER A 22 -25.82 13.59 -24.96
N PRO A 23 -26.33 14.79 -25.32
CA PRO A 23 -25.60 16.04 -25.09
C PRO A 23 -25.37 16.30 -23.59
N GLY A 24 -24.12 16.65 -23.30
CA GLY A 24 -23.50 16.84 -21.98
C GLY A 24 -24.34 17.47 -20.88
N ARG A 25 -24.59 16.69 -19.83
CA ARG A 25 -24.73 17.23 -18.48
C ARG A 25 -23.32 17.40 -17.92
N LYS A 26 -22.84 18.64 -17.82
CA LYS A 26 -21.57 18.95 -17.13
C LYS A 26 -21.65 18.36 -15.72
N SER A 27 -20.94 17.25 -15.50
CA SER A 27 -20.76 16.67 -14.17
C SER A 27 -19.94 17.65 -13.34
N SER A 28 -20.63 18.47 -12.54
CA SER A 28 -19.97 19.24 -11.49
C SER A 28 -19.54 18.25 -10.42
N ILE A 29 -18.31 17.73 -10.54
CA ILE A 29 -17.63 17.02 -9.47
C ILE A 29 -17.78 17.85 -8.18
N SER A 30 -18.42 17.28 -7.17
CA SER A 30 -18.79 17.99 -5.95
C SER A 30 -17.55 18.59 -5.30
N LYS A 31 -17.68 19.77 -4.66
CA LYS A 31 -16.58 20.41 -3.92
C LYS A 31 -15.92 19.45 -2.92
N TRP A 32 -16.70 18.54 -2.35
CA TRP A 32 -16.24 17.49 -1.43
C TRP A 32 -15.34 16.44 -2.08
N LEU A 33 -15.63 16.02 -3.32
CA LEU A 33 -14.77 15.07 -4.04
C LEU A 33 -13.45 15.74 -4.46
N LYS A 34 -13.48 17.03 -4.82
CA LYS A 34 -12.27 17.81 -5.10
C LYS A 34 -11.42 18.01 -3.84
N MET A 35 -12.05 18.22 -2.69
CA MET A 35 -11.36 18.29 -1.39
C MET A 35 -10.79 16.94 -0.96
N GLY A 36 -11.46 15.82 -1.23
CA GLY A 36 -10.93 14.48 -0.98
C GLY A 36 -9.69 14.16 -1.79
N ILE A 37 -9.70 14.50 -3.09
CA ILE A 37 -8.53 14.37 -3.97
C ILE A 37 -7.40 15.30 -3.49
N LEU A 38 -7.70 16.55 -3.14
CA LEU A 38 -6.69 17.46 -2.58
C LEU A 38 -6.11 16.94 -1.27
N ALA A 39 -6.91 16.35 -0.39
CA ALA A 39 -6.44 15.76 0.85
C ALA A 39 -5.55 14.53 0.60
N GLY A 40 -5.88 13.68 -0.37
CA GLY A 40 -5.05 12.56 -0.80
C GLY A 40 -3.69 13.01 -1.37
N VAL A 41 -3.70 14.05 -2.21
CA VAL A 41 -2.46 14.66 -2.75
C VAL A 41 -1.66 15.36 -1.66
N LEU A 42 -2.30 16.04 -0.71
CA LEU A 42 -1.62 16.67 0.42
C LEU A 42 -1.03 15.63 1.38
N LEU A 43 -1.69 14.47 1.53
CA LEU A 43 -1.17 13.34 2.30
C LEU A 43 0.05 12.72 1.63
N CYS A 44 0.05 12.50 0.32
CA CYS A 44 1.26 12.11 -0.44
C CYS A 44 2.36 13.18 -0.32
N TYR A 45 2.02 14.46 -0.44
CA TYR A 45 2.99 15.57 -0.36
C TYR A 45 3.61 15.69 1.04
N VAL A 46 2.82 15.61 2.12
CA VAL A 46 3.33 15.62 3.50
C VAL A 46 4.12 14.34 3.82
N TRP A 47 3.75 13.20 3.21
CA TRP A 47 4.51 11.96 3.30
C TRP A 47 5.88 12.06 2.59
N MET A 48 5.95 12.73 1.44
CA MET A 48 7.20 12.94 0.68
C MET A 48 8.09 14.07 1.23
N HIS A 49 7.52 15.07 1.91
CA HIS A 49 8.24 16.30 2.28
C HIS A 49 8.37 16.58 3.78
N LYS A 50 8.06 15.63 4.66
CA LYS A 50 8.59 15.75 6.02
C LYS A 50 10.11 15.59 5.95
N GLU A 51 10.81 16.70 6.12
CA GLU A 51 12.21 16.68 6.55
C GLU A 51 12.31 15.76 7.77
N VAL A 52 12.86 14.56 7.57
CA VAL A 52 13.38 13.77 8.66
C VAL A 52 14.62 14.52 9.14
N LYS A 53 14.42 15.48 10.05
CA LYS A 53 15.51 15.91 10.92
C LYS A 53 15.89 14.67 11.72
N VAL A 54 16.98 14.02 11.35
CA VAL A 54 17.65 13.02 12.18
C VAL A 54 18.29 13.78 13.35
N ALA A 55 17.45 14.28 14.26
CA ALA A 55 17.90 14.50 15.61
C ALA A 55 18.08 13.11 16.18
N THR A 56 19.32 12.68 16.43
CA THR A 56 19.61 11.49 17.23
C THR A 56 19.11 11.76 18.64
N PRO A 57 17.98 11.18 19.08
CA PRO A 57 17.63 11.25 20.48
C PRO A 57 18.35 10.06 21.12
N SER A 58 19.18 10.31 22.12
CA SER A 58 19.45 9.28 23.11
C SER A 58 18.12 8.95 23.80
N VAL A 59 17.36 7.99 23.25
CA VAL A 59 16.08 7.58 23.83
C VAL A 59 16.39 6.70 25.03
N GLU A 60 16.53 7.32 26.19
CA GLU A 60 16.04 6.71 27.41
C GLU A 60 14.55 6.46 27.20
N ARG A 61 14.19 5.19 26.90
CA ARG A 61 12.80 4.74 26.82
C ARG A 61 12.11 5.11 28.12
N LYS A 62 11.16 6.04 28.07
CA LYS A 62 10.34 6.36 29.23
C LYS A 62 9.56 5.11 29.63
N SER A 63 9.71 4.69 30.89
CA SER A 63 8.88 3.63 31.47
C SER A 63 7.41 4.05 31.40
N GLY A 64 6.58 3.32 30.64
CA GLY A 64 5.13 3.59 30.50
C GLY A 64 4.62 3.69 29.06
N GLU A 65 5.50 3.64 28.07
CA GLU A 65 5.12 3.66 26.65
C GLU A 65 4.40 2.35 26.24
N PHE A 66 3.34 2.48 25.44
CA PHE A 66 2.52 1.34 24.98
C PHE A 66 3.36 0.39 24.12
N THR A 67 3.19 -0.92 24.31
CA THR A 67 3.85 -1.95 23.51
C THR A 67 2.89 -3.08 23.17
N TRP A 68 2.79 -3.45 21.89
CA TRP A 68 1.87 -4.48 21.39
C TRP A 68 2.04 -5.84 22.07
N ASP A 69 3.26 -6.20 22.46
CA ASP A 69 3.56 -7.49 23.11
C ASP A 69 2.90 -7.65 24.49
N LYS A 70 2.54 -6.54 25.15
CA LYS A 70 1.87 -6.56 26.45
C LYS A 70 0.35 -6.71 26.35
N LEU A 71 -0.21 -6.53 25.14
CA LEU A 71 -1.64 -6.67 24.92
C LEU A 71 -1.94 -8.13 24.60
N ALA A 72 -2.74 -8.78 25.45
CA ALA A 72 -3.20 -10.14 25.19
C ALA A 72 -4.23 -10.14 24.05
N PRO A 73 -4.12 -11.06 23.07
CA PRO A 73 -5.17 -11.24 22.07
C PRO A 73 -6.43 -11.80 22.70
N ASN A 74 -7.59 -11.40 22.19
CA ASN A 74 -8.90 -11.93 22.61
C ASN A 74 -9.84 -12.06 21.41
N THR A 75 -10.88 -12.88 21.55
CA THR A 75 -11.97 -13.04 20.58
C THR A 75 -12.86 -11.80 20.47
N THR A 76 -12.78 -10.89 21.44
CA THR A 76 -13.41 -9.57 21.46
C THR A 76 -12.36 -8.46 21.34
N LEU A 77 -12.82 -7.26 20.93
CA LEU A 77 -11.96 -6.08 20.87
C LEU A 77 -11.86 -5.40 22.24
N ASP A 78 -10.91 -5.87 23.05
CA ASP A 78 -10.64 -5.33 24.38
C ASP A 78 -9.75 -4.08 24.26
N TRP A 79 -10.40 -2.93 24.11
CA TRP A 79 -9.73 -1.66 23.86
C TRP A 79 -8.94 -1.16 25.08
N VAL A 80 -7.65 -0.86 24.86
CA VAL A 80 -6.81 -0.12 25.80
C VAL A 80 -6.38 1.21 25.19
N ASN A 81 -6.19 2.24 26.01
CA ASN A 81 -5.64 3.50 25.52
C ASN A 81 -4.21 3.31 25.04
N CYS A 82 -3.89 3.85 23.88
CA CYS A 82 -2.57 3.82 23.27
C CYS A 82 -2.34 5.13 22.50
N PHE A 83 -1.08 5.54 22.35
CA PHE A 83 -0.69 6.69 21.50
C PHE A 83 -1.54 7.96 21.73
N ASP A 84 -1.72 8.36 22.98
CA ASP A 84 -2.54 9.49 23.44
C ASP A 84 -4.05 9.39 23.15
N LYS A 85 -4.46 9.59 21.89
CA LYS A 85 -5.88 9.75 21.48
C LYS A 85 -6.48 8.48 20.89
N PHE A 86 -5.70 7.41 20.79
CA PHE A 86 -6.11 6.18 20.14
C PHE A 86 -6.43 5.09 21.16
N GLN A 87 -7.09 4.06 20.68
CA GLN A 87 -7.27 2.83 21.40
C GLN A 87 -6.80 1.65 20.55
N CYS A 88 -6.15 0.70 21.20
CA CYS A 88 -5.55 -0.46 20.55
C CYS A 88 -6.16 -1.74 21.11
N ALA A 89 -6.29 -2.74 20.26
CA ALA A 89 -6.78 -4.08 20.60
C ALA A 89 -6.03 -5.13 19.75
N ARG A 90 -5.98 -6.37 20.24
CA ARG A 90 -5.51 -7.52 19.44
C ARG A 90 -6.65 -8.51 19.30
N LEU A 91 -7.14 -8.66 18.07
CA LEU A 91 -8.22 -9.59 17.76
C LEU A 91 -7.65 -10.96 17.41
N GLU A 92 -8.05 -11.97 18.16
CA GLU A 92 -7.73 -13.36 17.88
C GLU A 92 -8.63 -13.90 16.75
N VAL A 93 -8.01 -14.42 15.69
CA VAL A 93 -8.68 -15.07 14.57
C VAL A 93 -7.99 -16.40 14.23
N PRO A 94 -8.66 -17.37 13.60
CA PRO A 94 -8.00 -18.60 13.17
C PRO A 94 -6.84 -18.32 12.20
N LEU A 95 -5.67 -18.92 12.41
CA LEU A 95 -4.55 -18.86 11.47
C LEU A 95 -4.97 -19.47 10.12
N ASP A 96 -5.65 -20.61 10.18
CA ASP A 96 -6.27 -21.32 9.07
C ASP A 96 -7.79 -21.39 9.29
N TYR A 97 -8.57 -20.69 8.45
CA TYR A 97 -10.03 -20.69 8.55
C TYR A 97 -10.70 -22.03 8.22
N SER A 98 -9.98 -23.00 7.65
CA SER A 98 -10.46 -24.38 7.50
C SER A 98 -10.31 -25.20 8.80
N LYS A 99 -9.51 -24.70 9.75
CA LYS A 99 -9.26 -25.29 11.08
C LYS A 99 -9.51 -24.23 12.16
N PRO A 100 -10.78 -23.86 12.43
CA PRO A 100 -11.11 -22.74 13.31
C PRO A 100 -10.56 -22.88 14.73
N ASP A 101 -10.41 -24.11 15.23
CA ASP A 101 -9.88 -24.41 16.57
C ASP A 101 -8.35 -24.64 16.59
N GLY A 102 -7.68 -24.45 15.46
CA GLY A 102 -6.23 -24.59 15.33
C GLY A 102 -5.44 -23.39 15.83
N GLU A 103 -4.23 -23.23 15.29
CA GLU A 103 -3.37 -22.07 15.54
C GLU A 103 -4.11 -20.76 15.26
N LYS A 104 -3.72 -19.70 15.97
CA LYS A 104 -4.38 -18.39 15.91
C LYS A 104 -3.42 -17.33 15.37
N ALA A 105 -4.00 -16.33 14.70
CA ALA A 105 -3.36 -15.05 14.45
C ALA A 105 -3.94 -14.01 15.42
N ALA A 106 -3.10 -13.09 15.88
CA ALA A 106 -3.49 -11.95 16.72
C ALA A 106 -3.35 -10.68 15.88
N VAL A 107 -4.46 -10.24 15.28
CA VAL A 107 -4.54 -9.08 14.41
C VAL A 107 -4.48 -7.82 15.25
N ALA A 108 -3.47 -6.98 15.01
CA ALA A 108 -3.36 -5.67 15.65
C ALA A 108 -4.36 -4.70 15.04
N VAL A 109 -5.15 -4.06 15.89
CA VAL A 109 -6.19 -3.10 15.50
C VAL A 109 -6.02 -1.84 16.32
N ILE A 110 -6.08 -0.69 15.66
CA ILE A 110 -6.13 0.63 16.29
C ILE A 110 -7.43 1.33 15.90
N ARG A 111 -7.94 2.17 16.78
CA ARG A 111 -8.98 3.15 16.43
C ARG A 111 -8.67 4.54 16.95
N LEU A 112 -9.01 5.54 16.15
CA LEU A 112 -9.40 6.86 16.67
C LEU A 112 -10.90 6.76 16.99
N PRO A 113 -11.29 6.77 18.28
CA PRO A 113 -12.70 6.58 18.65
C PRO A 113 -13.56 7.75 18.18
N SER A 114 -14.81 7.45 17.83
CA SER A 114 -15.89 8.41 17.67
C SER A 114 -16.06 9.24 18.93
N LYS A 115 -16.52 10.49 18.77
CA LYS A 115 -16.95 11.31 19.93
C LYS A 115 -18.16 10.74 20.65
N TYR A 116 -18.92 9.86 19.98
CA TYR A 116 -20.08 9.18 20.56
C TYR A 116 -19.73 7.73 20.89
N PRO A 117 -20.12 7.23 22.07
CA PRO A 117 -19.85 5.84 22.43
C PRO A 117 -20.61 4.87 21.52
N VAL A 118 -20.09 3.65 21.40
CA VAL A 118 -20.74 2.56 20.65
C VAL A 118 -22.18 2.37 21.14
N GLY A 119 -23.13 2.33 20.20
CA GLY A 119 -24.57 2.20 20.49
C GLY A 119 -25.32 3.51 20.70
N HIS A 120 -24.64 4.65 20.80
CA HIS A 120 -25.29 5.96 20.82
C HIS A 120 -25.98 6.26 19.49
N GLU A 121 -27.11 6.99 19.50
CA GLU A 121 -27.93 7.26 18.29
C GLU A 121 -27.15 7.95 17.15
N LYS A 122 -26.13 8.71 17.52
CA LYS A 122 -25.26 9.46 16.59
C LYS A 122 -24.01 8.69 16.18
N TRP A 123 -23.72 7.55 16.80
CA TRP A 123 -22.56 6.73 16.43
C TRP A 123 -22.84 6.02 15.11
N ARG A 124 -21.96 6.22 14.13
CA ARG A 124 -22.19 5.73 12.75
C ARG A 124 -21.52 4.41 12.42
N GLY A 125 -20.62 3.92 13.27
CA GLY A 125 -19.95 2.64 13.09
C GLY A 125 -18.44 2.74 12.88
N PRO A 126 -17.75 1.59 12.78
CA PRO A 126 -16.32 1.52 12.47
C PRO A 126 -16.07 1.56 10.96
N ILE A 127 -15.20 2.46 10.51
CA ILE A 127 -14.67 2.47 9.14
C ILE A 127 -13.30 1.82 9.16
N LEU A 128 -13.13 0.72 8.43
CA LEU A 128 -11.83 0.06 8.27
C LEU A 128 -11.03 0.72 7.15
N TYR A 129 -9.78 1.06 7.44
CA TYR A 129 -8.84 1.65 6.50
C TYR A 129 -7.72 0.68 6.17
N ASN A 130 -7.28 0.68 4.91
CA ASN A 130 -6.08 -0.04 4.48
C ASN A 130 -5.25 0.80 3.50
N PRO A 131 -3.95 1.02 3.75
CA PRO A 131 -3.09 1.87 2.92
C PRO A 131 -2.65 1.21 1.60
N GLY A 132 -2.81 -0.11 1.47
CA GLY A 132 -2.27 -0.86 0.35
C GLY A 132 -0.83 -1.34 0.59
N GLY A 133 0.02 -1.19 -0.43
CA GLY A 133 1.31 -1.89 -0.55
C GLY A 133 1.23 -2.99 -1.61
N PRO A 134 1.00 -4.28 -1.27
CA PRO A 134 0.73 -4.87 0.05
C PRO A 134 1.90 -4.71 1.03
N GLY A 135 1.64 -4.91 2.32
CA GLY A 135 2.63 -4.78 3.38
C GLY A 135 2.61 -3.45 4.15
N GLY A 136 1.73 -2.52 3.78
CA GLY A 136 1.49 -1.31 4.55
C GLY A 136 0.74 -1.61 5.85
N SER A 137 1.16 -0.95 6.94
CA SER A 137 0.51 -1.02 8.24
C SER A 137 -0.75 -0.16 8.27
N GLY A 138 -1.92 -0.77 8.46
CA GLY A 138 -3.16 -0.03 8.67
C GLY A 138 -3.20 0.67 10.03
N VAL A 139 -2.49 0.12 11.02
CA VAL A 139 -2.25 0.81 12.29
C VAL A 139 -1.51 2.13 12.05
N GLY A 140 -0.38 2.07 11.33
CA GLY A 140 0.42 3.24 10.97
C GLY A 140 -0.38 4.27 10.17
N LEU A 141 -1.21 3.84 9.23
CA LEU A 141 -2.09 4.74 8.47
C LEU A 141 -3.01 5.54 9.40
N VAL A 142 -3.68 4.89 10.35
CA VAL A 142 -4.63 5.58 11.24
C VAL A 142 -3.92 6.43 12.30
N LEU A 143 -2.75 6.01 12.79
CA LEU A 143 -1.90 6.87 13.63
C LEU A 143 -1.55 8.18 12.92
N LEU A 144 -1.18 8.10 11.64
CA LEU A 144 -0.77 9.25 10.84
C LEU A 144 -1.96 10.13 10.41
N ALA A 145 -3.03 9.51 9.88
CA ALA A 145 -4.08 10.20 9.13
C ALA A 145 -5.47 10.15 9.79
N GLY A 146 -5.64 9.45 10.93
CA GLY A 146 -6.94 9.26 11.57
C GLY A 146 -7.68 10.57 11.88
N GLN A 147 -6.96 11.59 12.36
CA GLN A 147 -7.55 12.92 12.61
C GLN A 147 -7.97 13.62 11.31
N ALA A 148 -7.20 13.48 10.24
CA ALA A 148 -7.54 14.04 8.94
C ALA A 148 -8.79 13.36 8.36
N PHE A 149 -8.90 12.04 8.48
CA PHE A 149 -10.12 11.32 8.12
C PHE A 149 -11.32 11.84 8.93
N SER A 150 -11.18 11.93 10.26
CA SER A 150 -12.23 12.45 11.14
C SER A 150 -12.70 13.85 10.75
N ALA A 151 -11.77 14.75 10.40
CA ALA A 151 -12.10 16.10 9.94
C ALA A 151 -12.86 16.12 8.60
N VAL A 152 -12.59 15.17 7.70
CA VAL A 152 -13.18 15.14 6.35
C VAL A 152 -14.54 14.45 6.34
N ILE A 153 -14.68 13.31 7.03
CA ILE A 153 -15.88 12.47 6.93
C ILE A 153 -16.73 12.43 8.20
N GLY A 154 -16.26 13.01 9.30
CA GLY A 154 -16.98 13.13 10.57
C GLY A 154 -16.28 12.45 11.73
N ASP A 155 -16.47 13.02 12.91
CA ASP A 155 -16.01 12.52 14.21
C ASP A 155 -17.04 11.60 14.89
N ASP A 156 -18.06 11.17 14.15
CA ASP A 156 -19.11 10.26 14.60
C ASP A 156 -18.88 8.80 14.19
N TYR A 157 -17.79 8.52 13.48
CA TYR A 157 -17.27 7.18 13.17
C TYR A 157 -16.10 6.79 14.08
N ASP A 158 -15.94 5.49 14.34
CA ASP A 158 -14.64 4.97 14.77
C ASP A 158 -13.76 4.85 13.52
N HIS A 159 -12.58 5.49 13.50
CA HIS A 159 -11.64 5.34 12.39
C HIS A 159 -10.65 4.23 12.70
N VAL A 160 -10.77 3.10 12.01
CA VAL A 160 -10.16 1.83 12.40
C VAL A 160 -9.08 1.41 11.41
N GLY A 161 -7.86 1.26 11.91
CA GLY A 161 -6.74 0.70 11.17
C GLY A 161 -6.46 -0.71 11.68
N PHE A 162 -6.08 -1.61 10.79
CA PHE A 162 -5.61 -2.94 11.19
C PHE A 162 -4.38 -3.33 10.39
N ASP A 163 -3.47 -4.04 11.02
CA ASP A 163 -2.32 -4.61 10.33
C ASP A 163 -2.70 -5.97 9.75
N PRO A 164 -2.65 -6.18 8.42
CA PRO A 164 -2.88 -7.49 7.85
C PRO A 164 -1.94 -8.55 8.42
N ARG A 165 -2.32 -9.82 8.26
CA ARG A 165 -1.54 -10.98 8.70
C ARG A 165 -0.10 -10.90 8.19
N GLY A 166 0.85 -11.10 9.08
CA GLY A 166 2.29 -11.02 8.77
C GLY A 166 2.85 -9.60 8.67
N ILE A 167 2.03 -8.56 8.82
CA ILE A 167 2.41 -7.16 8.71
C ILE A 167 2.40 -6.49 10.09
N GLY A 168 3.33 -5.56 10.31
CA GLY A 168 3.36 -4.67 11.46
C GLY A 168 3.29 -5.44 12.79
N ALA A 169 2.32 -5.06 13.63
CA ALA A 169 2.14 -5.64 14.95
C ALA A 169 1.30 -6.94 14.98
N THR A 170 0.82 -7.42 13.82
CA THR A 170 0.05 -8.67 13.74
C THR A 170 0.97 -9.88 13.81
N THR A 171 0.65 -10.83 14.68
CA THR A 171 1.42 -12.07 14.84
C THR A 171 0.63 -13.31 14.41
N PRO A 172 1.27 -14.37 13.89
CA PRO A 172 2.72 -14.49 13.65
C PRO A 172 3.22 -13.56 12.53
N ALA A 173 4.42 -13.00 12.73
CA ALA A 173 5.04 -12.09 11.77
C ALA A 173 5.61 -12.86 10.57
N VAL A 174 5.55 -12.25 9.37
CA VAL A 174 6.22 -12.76 8.18
C VAL A 174 7.42 -11.87 7.91
N ASN A 175 8.56 -12.21 8.51
CA ASN A 175 9.80 -11.45 8.38
C ASN A 175 10.93 -12.35 7.87
N ALA A 176 11.40 -12.09 6.64
CA ALA A 176 12.54 -12.77 6.06
C ALA A 176 13.87 -12.36 6.72
N PHE A 177 13.95 -11.15 7.28
CA PHE A 177 15.17 -10.53 7.83
C PHE A 177 14.90 -10.00 9.25
N PRO A 178 15.02 -10.85 10.30
CA PRO A 178 14.72 -10.47 11.68
C PRO A 178 15.55 -9.30 12.21
N LEU A 179 16.75 -9.08 11.66
CA LEU A 179 17.66 -8.01 12.08
C LEU A 179 17.72 -6.90 11.03
N PRO A 180 17.65 -5.61 11.43
CA PRO A 180 17.79 -4.48 10.50
C PRO A 180 19.08 -4.55 9.67
N ALA A 181 20.20 -4.93 10.29
CA ALA A 181 21.48 -5.08 9.61
C ALA A 181 21.46 -6.18 8.53
N GLU A 182 20.69 -7.26 8.74
CA GLU A 182 20.53 -8.31 7.74
C GLU A 182 19.74 -7.80 6.54
N ARG A 183 18.64 -7.09 6.80
CA ARG A 183 17.84 -6.43 5.74
C ARG A 183 18.67 -5.41 4.95
N ALA A 184 19.44 -4.58 5.64
CA ALA A 184 20.33 -3.62 5.01
C ALA A 184 21.37 -4.32 4.11
N THR A 185 21.98 -5.40 4.61
CA THR A 185 22.92 -6.23 3.83
C THR A 185 22.24 -6.85 2.61
N TRP A 186 21.00 -7.30 2.72
CA TRP A 186 20.22 -7.80 1.58
C TRP A 186 19.97 -6.71 0.54
N ASN A 187 19.55 -5.52 0.97
CA ASN A 187 19.30 -4.39 0.06
C ASN A 187 20.56 -3.92 -0.67
N LEU A 188 21.73 -3.97 -0.01
CA LEU A 188 23.01 -3.69 -0.66
C LEU A 188 23.38 -4.73 -1.76
N ARG A 189 22.79 -5.93 -1.70
CA ARG A 189 22.94 -6.98 -2.72
C ARG A 189 21.84 -6.95 -3.77
N ALA A 190 20.90 -6.00 -3.71
CA ALA A 190 19.90 -5.82 -4.75
C ALA A 190 20.63 -5.61 -6.08
N GLY A 191 20.55 -6.63 -6.94
CA GLY A 191 21.35 -6.73 -8.15
C GLY A 191 21.11 -5.59 -9.15
N PRO A 192 21.76 -5.67 -10.32
CA PRO A 192 21.48 -4.75 -11.40
C PRO A 192 19.98 -4.73 -11.76
N LEU A 193 19.46 -3.62 -12.31
CA LEU A 193 18.15 -3.64 -12.97
C LEU A 193 18.14 -4.76 -14.02
N VAL A 194 16.98 -5.39 -14.25
CA VAL A 194 16.88 -6.61 -15.08
C VAL A 194 17.39 -6.45 -16.53
N ASN A 195 17.60 -5.21 -16.99
CA ASN A 195 18.12 -4.87 -18.31
C ASN A 195 19.53 -4.24 -18.30
N GLU A 196 20.23 -4.19 -17.17
CA GLU A 196 21.54 -3.57 -17.05
C GLU A 196 22.68 -4.46 -17.56
N THR A 197 22.63 -5.77 -17.29
CA THR A 197 23.67 -6.73 -17.70
C THR A 197 23.06 -8.00 -18.27
N ALA A 198 23.85 -8.76 -19.04
CA ALA A 198 23.40 -10.00 -19.69
C ALA A 198 22.95 -11.08 -18.68
N ASP A 199 23.47 -11.05 -17.46
CA ASP A 199 23.15 -11.97 -16.37
C ASP A 199 22.11 -11.42 -15.37
N ALA A 200 21.68 -10.15 -15.50
CA ALA A 200 20.83 -9.47 -14.52
C ALA A 200 19.53 -10.23 -14.20
N LEU A 201 18.86 -10.77 -15.23
CA LEU A 201 17.64 -11.57 -15.05
C LEU A 201 17.91 -12.88 -14.26
N ALA A 202 19.03 -13.55 -14.56
CA ALA A 202 19.39 -14.80 -13.87
C ALA A 202 19.74 -14.53 -12.40
N VAL A 203 20.46 -13.44 -12.13
CA VAL A 203 20.78 -12.99 -10.77
C VAL A 203 19.52 -12.60 -10.00
N ALA A 204 18.62 -11.80 -10.60
CA ALA A 204 17.36 -11.43 -9.99
C ALA A 204 16.50 -12.67 -9.65
N TYR A 205 16.41 -13.63 -10.57
CA TYR A 205 15.68 -14.87 -10.35
C TYR A 205 16.30 -15.72 -9.22
N ALA A 206 17.63 -15.85 -9.17
CA ALA A 206 18.33 -16.54 -8.09
C ALA A 206 18.08 -15.88 -6.73
N ASN A 207 18.13 -14.55 -6.66
CA ASN A 207 17.82 -13.79 -5.44
C ASN A 207 16.37 -14.01 -4.97
N THR A 208 15.39 -14.03 -5.88
CA THR A 208 13.99 -14.32 -5.54
C THR A 208 13.82 -15.73 -4.97
N LYS A 209 14.56 -16.73 -5.48
CA LYS A 209 14.58 -18.09 -4.90
C LYS A 209 15.13 -18.10 -3.48
N ILE A 210 16.24 -17.41 -3.24
CA ILE A 210 16.83 -17.29 -1.89
C ILE A 210 15.82 -16.64 -0.94
N LEU A 211 15.19 -15.55 -1.35
CA LEU A 211 14.17 -14.87 -0.53
C LEU A 211 13.00 -15.81 -0.19
N GLY A 212 12.49 -16.55 -1.18
CA GLY A 212 11.44 -17.55 -0.96
C GLY A 212 11.83 -18.62 0.06
N GLN A 213 13.05 -19.16 -0.04
CA GLN A 213 13.56 -20.15 0.91
C GLN A 213 13.75 -19.56 2.32
N LEU A 214 14.24 -18.32 2.44
CA LEU A 214 14.37 -17.65 3.73
C LEU A 214 13.01 -17.46 4.40
N VAL A 215 11.99 -17.04 3.64
CA VAL A 215 10.62 -16.90 4.15
C VAL A 215 10.09 -18.25 4.63
N GLU A 216 10.20 -19.30 3.81
CA GLU A 216 9.73 -20.66 4.16
C GLU A 216 10.38 -21.17 5.45
N GLN A 217 11.71 -21.02 5.58
CA GLN A 217 12.46 -21.51 6.74
C GLN A 217 12.19 -20.70 8.02
N ARG A 218 12.02 -19.38 7.90
CA ARG A 218 12.01 -18.49 9.07
C ARG A 218 10.61 -18.13 9.56
N THR A 219 9.61 -18.17 8.69
CA THR A 219 8.24 -17.72 9.03
C THR A 219 7.29 -18.88 9.34
N LYS A 220 7.80 -20.13 9.34
CA LYS A 220 7.02 -21.35 9.56
C LYS A 220 5.79 -21.38 8.63
N HIS A 221 4.67 -21.94 9.10
CA HIS A 221 3.42 -21.99 8.35
C HIS A 221 2.71 -20.64 8.22
N ALA A 222 3.19 -19.54 8.86
CA ALA A 222 2.51 -18.24 8.82
C ALA A 222 2.37 -17.72 7.39
N ALA A 223 3.44 -17.80 6.58
CA ALA A 223 3.45 -17.32 5.19
C ALA A 223 2.42 -18.04 4.29
N GLN A 224 1.99 -19.26 4.62
CA GLN A 224 0.97 -19.97 3.86
C GLN A 224 -0.43 -19.36 4.04
N HIS A 225 -0.61 -18.54 5.07
CA HIS A 225 -1.91 -18.01 5.44
C HIS A 225 -2.04 -16.48 5.30
N VAL A 226 -1.15 -15.79 4.57
CA VAL A 226 -1.21 -14.31 4.41
C VAL A 226 -1.87 -13.82 3.12
N SER A 227 -2.66 -14.66 2.45
CA SER A 227 -3.32 -14.28 1.19
C SER A 227 -4.41 -13.22 1.40
N THR A 228 -4.68 -12.40 0.37
CA THR A 228 -5.74 -11.38 0.37
C THR A 228 -7.10 -11.95 0.78
N ALA A 229 -7.41 -13.18 0.34
CA ALA A 229 -8.68 -13.84 0.67
C ALA A 229 -8.80 -14.11 2.17
N ILE A 230 -7.71 -14.46 2.85
CA ILE A 230 -7.71 -14.70 4.30
C ILE A 230 -7.81 -13.35 5.04
N VAL A 231 -7.07 -12.33 4.60
CA VAL A 231 -7.20 -10.97 5.16
C VAL A 231 -8.64 -10.44 5.04
N ALA A 232 -9.34 -10.75 3.95
CA ALA A 232 -10.76 -10.41 3.80
C ALA A 232 -11.66 -11.12 4.84
N ARG A 233 -11.31 -12.35 5.25
CA ARG A 233 -12.01 -13.03 6.37
C ARG A 233 -11.72 -12.35 7.71
N ASP A 234 -10.48 -11.90 7.92
CA ASP A 234 -10.12 -11.14 9.12
C ASP A 234 -10.92 -9.83 9.19
N MET A 235 -11.11 -9.13 8.06
CA MET A 235 -11.97 -7.93 8.00
C MET A 235 -13.41 -8.21 8.43
N LEU A 236 -13.97 -9.36 8.04
CA LEU A 236 -15.29 -9.79 8.49
C LEU A 236 -15.29 -10.10 10.00
N SER A 237 -14.24 -10.75 10.51
CA SER A 237 -14.07 -10.98 11.95
C SER A 237 -13.99 -9.68 12.75
N ILE A 238 -13.20 -8.69 12.29
CA ILE A 238 -13.10 -7.36 12.91
C ILE A 238 -14.47 -6.70 12.94
N THR A 239 -15.18 -6.69 11.80
CA THR A 239 -16.51 -6.09 11.68
C THR A 239 -17.50 -6.72 12.68
N ARG A 240 -17.47 -8.04 12.82
CA ARG A 240 -18.31 -8.78 13.77
C ARG A 240 -17.92 -8.57 15.23
N ALA A 241 -16.62 -8.44 15.53
CA ALA A 241 -16.15 -8.13 16.88
C ALA A 241 -16.59 -6.72 17.33
N TYR A 242 -16.87 -5.81 16.39
CA TYR A 242 -17.54 -4.53 16.65
C TYR A 242 -19.07 -4.64 16.83
N GLY A 243 -19.65 -5.84 16.74
CA GLY A 243 -21.09 -6.06 16.77
C GLY A 243 -21.82 -5.64 15.47
N ARG A 244 -21.11 -5.53 14.35
CA ARG A 244 -21.68 -5.17 13.04
C ARG A 244 -21.70 -6.37 12.10
N GLU A 245 -22.70 -6.42 11.23
CA GLU A 245 -22.80 -7.45 10.19
C GLU A 245 -22.22 -7.02 8.85
N LYS A 246 -22.16 -5.70 8.60
CA LYS A 246 -21.77 -5.13 7.32
C LYS A 246 -20.60 -4.17 7.48
N LEU A 247 -19.69 -4.24 6.52
CA LEU A 247 -18.43 -3.51 6.48
C LEU A 247 -18.62 -2.09 5.95
N LEU A 248 -18.06 -1.11 6.65
CA LEU A 248 -17.69 0.20 6.09
C LEU A 248 -16.17 0.18 5.86
N TYR A 249 -15.74 0.45 4.63
CA TYR A 249 -14.32 0.33 4.27
C TYR A 249 -13.86 1.40 3.29
N TRP A 250 -12.63 1.86 3.50
CA TRP A 250 -11.90 2.72 2.58
C TRP A 250 -10.48 2.16 2.38
N GLY A 251 -10.25 1.57 1.21
CA GLY A 251 -8.95 1.01 0.83
C GLY A 251 -8.24 1.85 -0.24
N PHE A 252 -6.93 1.98 -0.10
CA PHE A 252 -6.06 2.69 -1.03
C PHE A 252 -5.09 1.73 -1.71
N SER A 253 -4.76 1.94 -2.99
CA SER A 253 -3.76 1.13 -3.71
C SER A 253 -4.08 -0.39 -3.62
N TYR A 254 -3.18 -1.27 -3.15
CA TYR A 254 -3.52 -2.69 -2.90
C TYR A 254 -4.77 -2.88 -2.01
N GLY A 255 -5.09 -1.92 -1.15
CA GLY A 255 -6.34 -1.90 -0.38
C GLY A 255 -7.59 -1.91 -1.27
N THR A 256 -7.51 -1.49 -2.54
CA THR A 256 -8.60 -1.66 -3.51
C THR A 256 -8.77 -3.11 -3.92
N VAL A 257 -7.67 -3.84 -4.15
CA VAL A 257 -7.70 -5.29 -4.40
C VAL A 257 -8.35 -5.99 -3.21
N LEU A 258 -7.94 -5.65 -1.99
CA LEU A 258 -8.52 -6.20 -0.77
C LEU A 258 -10.03 -5.92 -0.64
N GLY A 259 -10.45 -4.67 -0.90
CA GLY A 259 -11.86 -4.29 -0.84
C GLY A 259 -12.73 -5.00 -1.90
N ILE A 260 -12.23 -5.11 -3.13
CA ILE A 260 -12.92 -5.82 -4.22
C ILE A 260 -13.01 -7.33 -3.92
N THR A 261 -11.94 -7.92 -3.38
CA THR A 261 -11.92 -9.32 -2.96
C THR A 261 -12.90 -9.58 -1.81
N TYR A 262 -12.96 -8.68 -0.82
CA TYR A 262 -13.95 -8.77 0.25
C TYR A 262 -15.38 -8.72 -0.29
N ALA A 263 -15.70 -7.74 -1.14
CA ALA A 263 -17.03 -7.60 -1.72
C ALA A 263 -17.42 -8.81 -2.59
N SER A 264 -16.45 -9.43 -3.25
CA SER A 264 -16.67 -10.65 -4.05
C SER A 264 -16.93 -11.87 -3.17
N MET A 265 -16.24 -11.98 -2.04
CA MET A 265 -16.38 -13.11 -1.11
C MET A 265 -17.61 -12.98 -0.20
N PHE A 266 -17.99 -11.76 0.17
CA PHE A 266 -19.04 -11.47 1.16
C PHE A 266 -19.97 -10.33 0.68
N PRO A 267 -20.64 -10.49 -0.48
CA PRO A 267 -21.43 -9.40 -1.09
C PRO A 267 -22.55 -8.86 -0.19
N ASN A 268 -23.11 -9.70 0.68
CA ASN A 268 -24.17 -9.31 1.62
C ASN A 268 -23.64 -8.61 2.89
N ASN A 269 -22.34 -8.62 3.12
CA ASN A 269 -21.68 -8.04 4.30
C ASN A 269 -20.94 -6.73 3.98
N VAL A 270 -21.39 -6.01 2.95
CA VAL A 270 -20.91 -4.66 2.59
C VAL A 270 -21.99 -3.64 2.91
N GLU A 271 -21.65 -2.62 3.71
CA GLU A 271 -22.50 -1.46 3.94
C GLU A 271 -22.13 -0.33 2.96
N ARG A 272 -20.85 0.07 2.96
CA ARG A 272 -20.28 1.04 2.01
C ARG A 272 -18.82 0.69 1.74
N LEU A 273 -18.42 0.81 0.49
CA LEU A 273 -17.08 0.47 0.03
C LEU A 273 -16.52 1.64 -0.78
N ILE A 274 -15.37 2.18 -0.36
CA ILE A 274 -14.58 3.13 -1.12
C ILE A 274 -13.26 2.46 -1.47
N VAL A 275 -12.90 2.51 -2.75
CA VAL A 275 -11.63 2.02 -3.28
C VAL A 275 -10.99 3.14 -4.08
N ASP A 276 -9.80 3.57 -3.65
CA ASP A 276 -9.13 4.78 -4.14
C ASP A 276 -7.71 4.46 -4.61
N GLY A 277 -7.32 4.94 -5.79
CA GLY A 277 -6.14 4.42 -6.50
C GLY A 277 -6.35 2.97 -6.96
N VAL A 278 -7.35 2.75 -7.81
CA VAL A 278 -7.90 1.42 -8.13
C VAL A 278 -6.94 0.58 -8.95
N VAL A 279 -6.46 -0.51 -8.36
CA VAL A 279 -5.70 -1.56 -9.04
C VAL A 279 -6.63 -2.44 -9.89
N ASP A 280 -6.23 -2.75 -11.13
CA ASP A 280 -6.88 -3.78 -11.95
C ASP A 280 -6.68 -5.17 -11.31
N THR A 281 -7.74 -5.69 -10.69
CA THR A 281 -7.70 -6.96 -9.96
C THR A 281 -7.48 -8.17 -10.84
N TYR A 282 -7.95 -8.16 -12.09
CA TYR A 282 -7.72 -9.30 -13.00
C TYR A 282 -6.24 -9.38 -13.38
N ASN A 283 -5.66 -8.23 -13.73
CA ASN A 283 -4.24 -8.13 -14.06
C ASN A 283 -3.34 -8.42 -12.85
N TYR A 284 -3.75 -7.98 -11.65
CA TYR A 284 -3.03 -8.26 -10.40
C TYR A 284 -3.02 -9.76 -10.05
N TYR A 285 -4.17 -10.43 -10.07
CA TYR A 285 -4.23 -11.85 -9.72
C TYR A 285 -3.59 -12.78 -10.76
N GLN A 286 -3.40 -12.32 -11.98
CA GLN A 286 -2.56 -12.99 -12.99
C GLN A 286 -1.06 -12.77 -12.79
N SER A 287 -0.66 -12.02 -11.75
CA SER A 287 0.73 -11.62 -11.49
C SER A 287 1.38 -10.85 -12.65
N ALA A 288 0.56 -10.19 -13.48
CA ALA A 288 1.05 -9.40 -14.61
C ALA A 288 1.44 -7.98 -14.17
N TRP A 289 0.55 -7.32 -13.43
CA TRP A 289 0.68 -5.93 -12.95
C TRP A 289 1.10 -4.91 -14.03
N SER A 290 0.88 -5.23 -15.30
CA SER A 290 1.35 -4.49 -16.47
C SER A 290 0.67 -3.13 -16.63
N ASN A 291 -0.58 -2.99 -16.16
CA ASN A 291 -1.32 -1.73 -16.32
C ASN A 291 -0.70 -0.58 -15.53
N ASN A 292 -0.06 -0.88 -14.40
CA ASN A 292 0.66 0.12 -13.64
C ASN A 292 1.80 0.74 -14.48
N LEU A 293 2.59 -0.09 -15.17
CA LEU A 293 3.66 0.38 -16.05
C LEU A 293 3.10 1.23 -17.21
N LEU A 294 2.01 0.77 -17.84
CA LEU A 294 1.37 1.51 -18.93
C LEU A 294 0.78 2.85 -18.49
N ASP A 295 0.28 2.93 -17.25
CA ASP A 295 -0.25 4.18 -16.70
C ASP A 295 0.86 5.12 -16.22
N ALA A 296 1.95 4.58 -15.65
CA ALA A 296 3.16 5.34 -15.31
C ALA A 296 3.79 5.98 -16.55
N ASP A 297 3.88 5.24 -17.66
CA ASP A 297 4.38 5.77 -18.94
C ASP A 297 3.57 6.97 -19.45
N LYS A 298 2.26 7.03 -19.16
CA LYS A 298 1.40 8.16 -19.54
C LYS A 298 1.66 9.42 -18.71
N ILE A 299 2.26 9.30 -17.52
CA ILE A 299 2.58 10.44 -16.66
C ILE A 299 3.76 11.23 -17.24
N LEU A 300 4.72 10.58 -17.90
CA LEU A 300 5.90 11.27 -18.46
C LEU A 300 5.53 12.34 -19.50
N PRO A 301 4.69 12.09 -20.52
CA PRO A 301 4.21 13.13 -21.42
C PRO A 301 3.50 14.29 -20.72
N PHE A 302 2.75 14.01 -19.65
CA PHE A 302 2.10 15.04 -18.85
C PHE A 302 3.14 15.91 -18.13
N LEU A 303 4.12 15.30 -17.44
CA LEU A 303 5.24 16.01 -16.82
C LEU A 303 5.97 16.91 -17.82
N TYR A 304 6.29 16.37 -19.00
CA TYR A 304 7.01 17.12 -20.03
C TYR A 304 6.20 18.32 -20.52
N LYS A 305 4.88 18.16 -20.64
CA LYS A 305 3.98 19.25 -21.00
C LYS A 305 3.95 20.35 -19.95
N GLU A 306 3.75 20.00 -18.68
CA GLU A 306 3.68 20.98 -17.59
C GLU A 306 5.02 21.69 -17.39
N CYS A 307 6.14 20.99 -17.56
CA CYS A 307 7.46 21.57 -17.48
C CYS A 307 7.77 22.53 -18.64
N ALA A 308 7.34 22.20 -19.86
CA ALA A 308 7.46 23.13 -21.00
C ALA A 308 6.61 24.40 -20.80
N ALA A 309 5.48 24.29 -20.10
CA ALA A 309 4.61 25.44 -19.80
C ALA A 309 5.17 26.35 -18.67
N SER A 310 6.08 25.85 -17.84
CA SER A 310 6.61 26.57 -16.69
C SER A 310 8.10 26.86 -16.82
N LYS A 311 8.46 28.14 -16.97
CA LYS A 311 9.87 28.59 -16.96
C LYS A 311 10.58 28.33 -15.63
N ALA A 312 9.84 28.07 -14.55
CA ALA A 312 10.39 27.72 -13.25
C ALA A 312 10.82 26.23 -13.18
N CYS A 313 10.38 25.40 -14.12
CA CYS A 313 10.77 23.99 -14.14
C CYS A 313 12.27 23.86 -14.43
N PRO A 314 13.07 23.14 -13.61
CA PRO A 314 14.50 22.93 -13.88
C PRO A 314 14.79 22.17 -15.19
N LEU A 315 13.81 21.38 -15.65
CA LEU A 315 13.87 20.64 -16.90
C LEU A 315 13.29 21.42 -18.09
N HIS A 316 12.95 22.71 -17.90
CA HIS A 316 12.23 23.52 -18.88
C HIS A 316 12.94 23.55 -20.24
N GLU A 317 12.14 23.35 -21.28
CA GLU A 317 12.48 23.54 -22.68
C GLU A 317 11.28 24.13 -23.41
N SER A 318 11.52 24.62 -24.64
CA SER A 318 10.49 25.29 -25.44
C SER A 318 9.32 24.40 -25.84
N THR A 319 9.50 23.07 -25.86
CA THR A 319 8.45 22.10 -26.19
C THR A 319 8.49 20.88 -25.27
N PRO A 320 7.37 20.16 -25.09
CA PRO A 320 7.35 18.92 -24.31
C PRO A 320 8.33 17.87 -24.85
N ASP A 321 8.47 17.74 -26.17
CA ASP A 321 9.44 16.83 -26.78
C ASP A 321 10.88 17.20 -26.45
N ALA A 322 11.19 18.49 -26.39
CA ALA A 322 12.51 18.96 -25.99
C ALA A 322 12.79 18.66 -24.50
N VAL A 323 11.79 18.83 -23.62
CA VAL A 323 11.89 18.40 -22.21
C VAL A 323 12.17 16.90 -22.12
N GLY A 324 11.41 16.07 -22.86
CA GLY A 324 11.62 14.63 -22.89
C GLY A 324 13.02 14.23 -23.38
N LYS A 325 13.53 14.88 -24.44
CA LYS A 325 14.91 14.69 -24.92
C LYS A 325 15.95 15.11 -23.88
N ARG A 326 15.73 16.21 -23.16
CA ARG A 326 16.61 16.65 -22.06
C ARG A 326 16.65 15.61 -20.95
N VAL A 327 15.51 15.10 -20.51
CA VAL A 327 15.42 14.04 -19.48
C VAL A 327 16.17 12.79 -19.93
N GLN A 328 15.92 12.31 -21.14
CA GLN A 328 16.61 11.13 -21.69
C GLN A 328 18.12 11.34 -21.83
N SER A 329 18.55 12.55 -22.20
CA SER A 329 19.96 12.92 -22.28
C SER A 329 20.65 12.87 -20.91
N ILE A 330 20.01 13.46 -19.88
CA ILE A 330 20.51 13.41 -18.50
C ILE A 330 20.66 11.96 -18.05
N LEU A 331 19.62 11.15 -18.19
CA LEU A 331 19.63 9.75 -17.77
C LEU A 331 20.68 8.94 -18.53
N SER A 332 20.78 9.10 -19.85
CA SER A 332 21.78 8.40 -20.65
C SER A 332 23.21 8.80 -20.25
N ASN A 333 23.43 10.05 -19.89
CA ASN A 333 24.73 10.53 -19.44
C ASN A 333 25.12 9.91 -18.09
N LEU A 334 24.17 9.78 -17.15
CA LEU A 334 24.38 9.15 -15.84
C LEU A 334 24.79 7.67 -15.90
N LYS A 335 24.67 7.00 -17.06
CA LYS A 335 25.18 5.63 -17.26
C LYS A 335 26.71 5.58 -17.28
N THR A 336 27.36 6.63 -17.77
CA THR A 336 28.82 6.66 -17.96
C THR A 336 29.51 7.76 -17.15
N HIS A 337 28.76 8.75 -16.68
CA HIS A 337 29.27 9.84 -15.84
C HIS A 337 28.36 10.02 -14.62
N PRO A 338 28.43 9.09 -13.64
CA PRO A 338 27.68 9.24 -12.40
C PRO A 338 28.14 10.50 -11.66
N LEU A 339 27.20 11.19 -11.00
CA LEU A 339 27.46 12.45 -10.31
C LEU A 339 27.73 12.18 -8.83
N PRO A 340 28.90 12.56 -8.29
CA PRO A 340 29.10 12.61 -6.85
C PRO A 340 28.31 13.79 -6.26
N VAL A 341 27.56 13.55 -5.19
CA VAL A 341 26.78 14.58 -4.49
C VAL A 341 27.23 14.65 -3.04
N VAL A 342 27.46 15.88 -2.56
CA VAL A 342 27.69 16.22 -1.15
C VAL A 342 26.99 17.54 -0.87
N ASP A 343 25.94 17.51 -0.06
CA ASP A 343 25.15 18.68 0.37
C ASP A 343 24.73 18.51 1.83
N GLY A 344 25.47 19.13 2.76
CA GLY A 344 25.28 18.92 4.20
C GLY A 344 25.45 17.46 4.60
N ASP A 345 24.43 16.89 5.24
CA ASP A 345 24.38 15.47 5.63
C ASP A 345 23.92 14.54 4.48
N ILE A 346 23.55 15.09 3.32
CA ILE A 346 23.15 14.32 2.13
C ILE A 346 24.40 14.09 1.28
N TYR A 347 24.81 12.83 1.15
CA TYR A 347 25.96 12.45 0.32
C TYR A 347 25.71 11.13 -0.40
N GLY A 348 26.30 10.97 -1.59
CA GLY A 348 26.17 9.74 -2.36
C GLY A 348 26.54 9.90 -3.82
N ILE A 349 26.15 8.91 -4.61
CA ILE A 349 26.32 8.90 -6.05
C ILE A 349 24.92 8.92 -6.68
N VAL A 350 24.71 9.85 -7.61
CA VAL A 350 23.55 9.84 -8.50
C VAL A 350 24.00 9.21 -9.81
N ASP A 351 23.61 7.97 -10.02
CA ASP A 351 23.85 7.22 -11.26
C ASP A 351 22.53 6.94 -11.99
N TYR A 352 22.58 6.26 -13.14
CA TYR A 352 21.39 5.92 -13.92
C TYR A 352 20.37 5.12 -13.10
N LYS A 353 20.83 4.14 -12.30
CA LYS A 353 19.95 3.29 -11.48
C LYS A 353 19.23 4.12 -10.42
N MET A 354 19.95 4.99 -9.71
CA MET A 354 19.40 5.89 -8.70
C MET A 354 18.41 6.88 -9.33
N ALA A 355 18.78 7.53 -10.43
CA ALA A 355 17.89 8.48 -11.11
C ALA A 355 16.63 7.82 -11.66
N TRP A 356 16.74 6.59 -12.18
CA TRP A 356 15.59 5.83 -12.64
C TRP A 356 14.71 5.38 -11.47
N SER A 357 15.32 4.94 -10.36
CA SER A 357 14.56 4.64 -9.14
C SER A 357 13.76 5.85 -8.64
N LEU A 358 14.32 7.07 -8.68
CA LEU A 358 13.60 8.29 -8.30
C LEU A 358 12.43 8.65 -9.22
N LEU A 359 12.50 8.27 -10.50
CA LEU A 359 11.40 8.45 -11.45
C LEU A 359 10.34 7.34 -11.35
N ASP A 360 10.70 6.19 -10.77
CA ASP A 360 9.82 5.03 -10.53
C ASP A 360 9.25 4.99 -9.09
N ILE A 361 9.67 5.91 -8.19
CA ILE A 361 9.18 5.95 -6.80
C ILE A 361 7.81 6.64 -6.73
N GLU A 362 6.76 5.80 -6.73
CA GLU A 362 5.94 5.63 -5.53
C GLU A 362 5.81 4.11 -5.28
N PHE A 363 5.83 3.69 -4.00
CA PHE A 363 5.57 2.31 -3.51
C PHE A 363 6.75 1.32 -3.36
N VAL A 364 7.86 1.72 -2.72
CA VAL A 364 8.70 0.77 -1.94
C VAL A 364 8.99 1.35 -0.56
N THR A 365 8.13 0.95 0.40
CA THR A 365 8.34 0.79 1.84
C THR A 365 9.43 1.60 2.57
N GLU A 366 9.01 2.45 3.52
CA GLU A 366 9.55 2.45 4.88
C GLU A 366 8.39 2.60 5.88
N ALA A 367 7.97 1.48 6.47
CA ALA A 367 7.27 1.47 7.73
C ALA A 367 8.25 0.92 8.75
N GLU A 368 8.93 1.81 9.47
CA GLU A 368 9.48 1.47 10.78
C GLU A 368 8.35 1.58 11.79
N PRO A 369 7.93 0.49 12.45
CA PRO A 369 7.38 0.60 13.78
C PRO A 369 8.55 0.60 14.76
N GLY A 370 8.79 1.75 15.39
CA GLY A 370 9.51 1.81 16.67
C GLY A 370 8.70 1.18 17.80
#